data_AF-A0A816U208-F1
#
_entry.id   AF-A0A816U208-F1
#
_cell.length_a   1.000
_cell.length_b   1.000
_cell.length_c   1.000
_cell.angle_alpha   90.00
_cell.angle_beta   90.00
_cell.angle_gamma   90.00
#
_symmetry.space_group_name_H-M   'P 1'
#
loop_
_entity.id
_entity.type
_entity.pdbx_description
1 polymer ?
#
loop_
_entity_poly.entity_id
_entity_poly.type
_entity_poly.pdbx_seq_one_letter_code
_entity_poly.pdbx_strand_id
1 'polypeptide(L)'
;KNFVQNLFSGAQTGGSSNSISSSLYNARNTSYPPAPRNVDDVIIKGIWSKTLNGELFLLHKLKHPIFGTLESLKQLSESDHGHLFFDGTFKSCPNPFYQLYSVHSFVTIDFEQAAINSIKLVFPNTIVKGCNFHFNKCIYTKLQELGFQSAFIDKKSSDMNEINVRNLYKKTCALAFMPPQEISNLWVLIMDEYQDIDNIGEFYDYVTNTWIDNDPLFDYTLWNYFDFKSLRTSNNLEGWHPRLNNDLHVVEVD
;
A
#
# COMPACT_ATOMS: atom_id res chain seq x y z
N LYS A 1 41.32 -0.28 -3.13
CA LYS A 1 42.41 -1.16 -2.68
C LYS A 1 42.37 -1.46 -1.16
N ASN A 2 41.94 -0.52 -0.30
CA ASN A 2 41.90 -0.73 1.17
C ASN A 2 40.71 -1.53 1.74
N PHE A 3 39.63 -1.77 0.97
CA PHE A 3 38.46 -2.50 1.50
C PHE A 3 38.72 -4.00 1.67
N VAL A 4 39.44 -4.61 0.73
CA VAL A 4 39.73 -6.06 0.73
C VAL A 4 40.80 -6.43 1.76
N GLN A 5 41.81 -5.58 1.98
CA GLN A 5 42.87 -5.86 2.97
C GLN A 5 42.36 -5.85 4.42
N ASN A 6 41.36 -5.01 4.75
CA ASN A 6 40.78 -4.93 6.10
C ASN A 6 39.84 -6.10 6.43
N LEU A 7 39.30 -6.80 5.42
CA LEU A 7 38.44 -7.97 5.61
C LEU A 7 39.23 -9.22 6.04
N PHE A 8 40.52 -9.32 5.68
CA PHE A 8 41.34 -10.49 5.95
C PHE A 8 42.29 -10.35 7.16
N SER A 9 42.62 -9.14 7.59
CA SER A 9 43.49 -8.92 8.76
C SER A 9 42.79 -9.17 10.10
N GLY A 10 41.45 -9.02 10.16
CA GLY A 10 40.67 -9.26 11.38
C GLY A 10 40.40 -10.74 11.71
N ALA A 11 40.70 -11.65 10.79
CA ALA A 11 40.40 -13.09 10.95
C ALA A 11 41.50 -13.89 11.66
N GLN A 12 42.67 -13.31 11.95
CA GLN A 12 43.82 -14.05 12.51
C GLN A 12 44.15 -13.77 13.99
N THR A 13 43.49 -12.81 14.64
CA THR A 13 43.67 -12.59 16.09
C THR A 13 42.52 -13.22 16.85
N GLY A 14 42.78 -14.39 17.43
CA GLY A 14 41.81 -15.16 18.19
C GLY A 14 41.13 -14.34 19.29
N GLY A 15 39.79 -14.40 19.32
CA GLY A 15 38.98 -13.80 20.37
C GLY A 15 37.56 -13.49 19.90
N SER A 16 36.63 -14.40 20.17
CA SER A 16 35.17 -14.30 19.98
C SER A 16 34.67 -14.10 18.54
N SER A 17 33.55 -14.75 18.22
CA SER A 17 32.92 -14.74 16.90
C SER A 17 32.32 -13.36 16.57
N ASN A 18 33.14 -12.39 16.15
CA ASN A 18 32.63 -11.24 15.43
C ASN A 18 32.32 -11.67 14.00
N SER A 19 31.03 -11.83 13.71
CA SER A 19 30.54 -12.25 12.40
C SER A 19 31.05 -11.31 11.30
N ILE A 20 31.25 -11.81 10.08
CA ILE A 20 31.60 -11.02 8.88
C ILE A 20 30.67 -9.80 8.73
N SER A 21 29.40 -9.93 9.14
CA SER A 21 28.40 -8.86 9.17
C SER A 21 28.83 -7.68 10.05
N SER A 22 29.44 -7.93 11.21
CA SER A 22 29.90 -6.89 12.14
C SER A 22 31.10 -6.12 11.57
N SER A 23 32.04 -6.81 10.91
CA SER A 23 33.18 -6.17 10.24
C SER A 23 32.75 -5.34 9.02
N LEU A 24 31.78 -5.83 8.24
CA LEU A 24 31.19 -5.09 7.12
C LEU A 24 30.42 -3.86 7.60
N TYR A 25 29.64 -3.99 8.68
CA TYR A 25 28.93 -2.89 9.33
C TYR A 25 29.90 -1.78 9.78
N ASN A 26 30.98 -2.15 10.48
CA ASN A 26 31.99 -1.20 10.96
C ASN A 26 32.76 -0.51 9.82
N ALA A 27 33.10 -1.25 8.75
CA ALA A 27 33.75 -0.67 7.56
C ALA A 27 32.81 0.27 6.78
N ARG A 28 31.49 0.03 6.82
CA ARG A 28 30.48 0.92 6.25
C ARG A 28 30.37 2.20 7.08
N ASN A 29 30.34 2.08 8.41
CA ASN A 29 30.23 3.22 9.34
C ASN A 29 31.35 4.25 9.22
N THR A 30 32.59 3.84 8.93
CA THR A 30 33.70 4.78 8.69
C THR A 30 33.53 5.64 7.43
N SER A 31 32.58 5.27 6.55
CA SER A 31 32.28 6.00 5.32
C SER A 31 31.15 7.05 5.48
N TYR A 32 30.43 7.04 6.61
CA TYR A 32 29.35 7.99 6.88
C TYR A 32 29.83 9.19 7.70
N PRO A 33 29.26 10.39 7.49
CA PRO A 33 29.46 11.51 8.39
C PRO A 33 28.88 11.18 9.78
N PRO A 34 29.42 11.78 10.86
CA PRO A 34 28.88 11.59 12.20
C PRO A 34 27.43 12.07 12.30
N ALA A 35 26.63 11.38 13.12
CA ALA A 35 25.23 11.72 13.31
C ALA A 35 25.08 13.18 13.83
N PRO A 36 24.25 14.00 13.18
CA PRO A 36 24.03 15.38 13.60
C PRO A 36 23.30 15.42 14.96
N ARG A 37 23.65 16.38 15.81
CA ARG A 37 23.05 16.56 17.14
C ARG A 37 21.80 17.44 17.10
N ASN A 38 21.77 18.42 16.20
CA ASN A 38 20.65 19.34 16.02
C ASN A 38 20.22 19.36 14.55
N VAL A 39 18.95 19.71 14.31
CA VAL A 39 18.39 19.82 12.95
C VAL A 39 19.21 20.80 12.10
N ASP A 40 19.71 21.87 12.70
CA ASP A 40 20.52 22.89 12.01
C ASP A 40 21.89 22.37 11.56
N ASP A 41 22.38 21.27 12.14
CA ASP A 41 23.65 20.64 11.79
C ASP A 41 23.51 19.60 10.65
N VAL A 42 22.29 19.33 10.19
CA VAL A 42 21.99 18.32 9.17
C VAL A 42 22.38 18.85 7.78
N ILE A 43 23.44 18.28 7.18
CA ILE A 43 23.91 18.65 5.84
C ILE A 43 23.56 17.54 4.83
N ILE A 44 22.52 17.75 4.03
CA ILE A 44 22.14 16.84 2.94
C ILE A 44 22.65 17.38 1.59
N LYS A 45 23.66 16.72 1.03
CA LYS A 45 24.33 17.14 -0.22
C LYS A 45 24.86 15.95 -1.03
N GLY A 46 25.17 16.20 -2.30
CA GLY A 46 25.80 15.21 -3.18
C GLY A 46 24.88 14.02 -3.46
N ILE A 47 25.38 12.81 -3.24
CA ILE A 47 24.61 11.57 -3.45
C ILE A 47 23.36 11.51 -2.56
N TRP A 48 23.38 12.14 -1.38
CA TRP A 48 22.27 12.13 -0.43
C TRP A 48 21.12 13.06 -0.81
N SER A 49 21.36 13.97 -1.76
CA SER A 49 20.31 14.83 -2.32
C SER A 49 19.67 14.27 -3.59
N LYS A 50 20.06 13.05 -3.99
CA LYS A 50 19.70 12.45 -5.28
C LYS A 50 19.10 11.05 -5.14
N THR A 51 18.35 10.62 -6.14
CA THR A 51 17.90 9.23 -6.28
C THR A 51 19.06 8.31 -6.66
N LEU A 52 18.85 6.99 -6.64
CA LEU A 52 19.84 6.01 -7.12
C LEU A 52 20.20 6.20 -8.61
N ASN A 53 19.27 6.78 -9.38
CA ASN A 53 19.45 7.09 -10.79
C ASN A 53 20.05 8.48 -11.00
N GLY A 54 20.41 9.19 -9.92
CA GLY A 54 21.09 10.48 -9.96
C GLY A 54 20.18 11.71 -10.10
N GLU A 55 18.85 11.52 -10.07
CA GLU A 55 17.87 12.61 -10.18
C GLU A 55 17.79 13.41 -8.88
N LEU A 56 17.38 14.69 -8.95
CA LEU A 56 17.18 15.50 -7.75
C LEU A 56 16.04 14.93 -6.90
N PHE A 57 16.32 14.70 -5.63
CA PHE A 57 15.37 14.11 -4.68
C PHE A 57 15.11 15.00 -3.45
N LEU A 58 16.07 15.85 -3.08
CA LEU A 58 15.88 16.81 -2.00
C LEU A 58 15.28 18.11 -2.56
N LEU A 59 13.98 18.29 -2.32
CA LEU A 59 13.19 19.41 -2.84
C LEU A 59 13.29 20.65 -1.94
N HIS A 60 13.42 20.45 -0.63
CA HIS A 60 13.45 21.54 0.35
C HIS A 60 14.40 21.26 1.51
N LYS A 61 15.09 22.30 2.00
CA LYS A 61 16.23 22.20 2.93
C LYS A 61 16.08 22.99 4.25
N LEU A 62 14.90 23.53 4.55
CA LEU A 62 14.70 24.24 5.82
C LEU A 62 14.59 23.24 6.99
N LYS A 63 14.01 23.67 8.11
CA LYS A 63 13.84 22.87 9.34
C LYS A 63 13.14 21.52 9.14
N HIS A 64 12.40 21.35 8.04
CA HIS A 64 11.78 20.10 7.63
C HIS A 64 12.24 19.76 6.21
N PRO A 65 13.25 18.89 6.05
CA PRO A 65 13.68 18.45 4.73
C PRO A 65 12.54 17.73 4.00
N ILE A 66 12.25 18.15 2.77
CA ILE A 66 11.24 17.51 1.92
C ILE A 66 11.96 16.76 0.83
N PHE A 67 11.63 15.48 0.72
CA PHE A 67 12.16 14.60 -0.31
C PHE A 67 11.05 14.20 -1.28
N GLY A 68 11.37 14.13 -2.56
CA GLY A 68 10.47 13.79 -3.65
C GLY A 68 11.10 14.11 -5.00
N THR A 69 10.54 13.57 -6.07
CA THR A 69 10.95 13.92 -7.44
C THR A 69 10.05 15.00 -8.01
N LEU A 70 10.51 15.72 -9.04
CA LEU A 70 9.65 16.66 -9.78
C LEU A 70 8.45 15.95 -10.38
N GLU A 71 8.62 14.70 -10.82
CA GLU A 71 7.53 13.86 -11.32
C GLU A 71 6.48 13.58 -10.24
N SER A 72 6.90 13.20 -9.03
CA SER A 72 5.96 12.98 -7.93
C SER A 72 5.23 14.27 -7.51
N LEU A 73 5.93 15.42 -7.55
CA LEU A 73 5.30 16.72 -7.28
C LEU A 73 4.31 17.09 -8.37
N LYS A 74 4.64 16.83 -9.63
CA LYS A 74 3.76 17.07 -10.77
C LYS A 74 2.49 16.24 -10.63
N GLN A 75 2.61 14.95 -10.32
CA GLN A 75 1.48 14.06 -10.06
C GLN A 75 0.63 14.49 -8.86
N LEU A 76 1.26 15.02 -7.80
CA LEU A 76 0.57 15.61 -6.64
C LEU A 76 -0.10 16.96 -6.98
N SER A 77 0.47 17.73 -7.90
CA SER A 77 -0.06 19.05 -8.28
C SER A 77 -1.14 18.98 -9.36
N GLU A 78 -1.07 17.96 -10.22
CA GLU A 78 -2.05 17.67 -11.28
C GLU A 78 -3.20 16.80 -10.75
N SER A 79 -3.14 16.32 -9.51
CA SER A 79 -4.29 15.71 -8.85
C SER A 79 -5.28 16.80 -8.48
N ASP A 80 -6.07 17.25 -9.45
CA ASP A 80 -7.00 18.37 -9.26
C ASP A 80 -8.04 18.06 -8.18
N HIS A 81 -8.41 16.79 -7.96
CA HIS A 81 -9.36 16.40 -6.92
C HIS A 81 -9.11 14.98 -6.36
N GLY A 82 -8.86 14.90 -5.05
CA GLY A 82 -9.29 13.75 -4.24
C GLY A 82 -8.22 13.06 -3.41
N HIS A 83 -8.02 13.58 -2.19
CA HIS A 83 -7.37 12.92 -1.04
C HIS A 83 -5.83 12.79 -1.09
N LEU A 84 -5.18 13.77 -0.45
CA LEU A 84 -3.82 13.63 0.05
C LEU A 84 -3.85 12.86 1.37
N PHE A 85 -3.17 11.73 1.41
CA PHE A 85 -2.97 10.98 2.65
C PHE A 85 -1.63 11.33 3.26
N PHE A 86 -1.66 11.71 4.53
CA PHE A 86 -0.49 11.98 5.34
C PHE A 86 -0.33 10.83 6.33
N ASP A 87 0.75 10.08 6.22
CA ASP A 87 1.10 9.05 7.19
C ASP A 87 2.44 9.39 7.85
N GLY A 88 2.49 9.30 9.18
CA GLY A 88 3.61 9.73 9.99
C GLY A 88 4.17 8.59 10.83
N THR A 89 5.42 8.19 10.59
CA THR A 89 6.10 7.12 11.34
C THR A 89 7.15 7.68 12.30
N PHE A 90 7.10 7.23 13.56
CA PHE A 90 8.05 7.60 14.63
C PHE A 90 9.24 6.63 14.73
N LYS A 91 9.04 5.34 14.43
CA LYS A 91 10.04 4.27 14.65
C LYS A 91 11.25 4.35 13.71
N SER A 92 11.12 5.07 12.60
CA SER A 92 12.10 5.12 11.51
C SER A 92 12.55 6.53 11.21
N CYS A 93 12.28 7.46 12.13
CA CYS A 93 12.70 8.84 11.99
C CYS A 93 14.13 9.00 12.51
N PRO A 94 15.08 9.44 11.67
CA PRO A 94 16.45 9.60 12.10
C PRO A 94 16.61 10.78 13.05
N ASN A 95 17.39 10.61 14.12
CA ASN A 95 17.85 11.71 14.96
C ASN A 95 18.52 12.79 14.07
N PRO A 96 18.21 14.09 14.22
CA PRO A 96 17.44 14.76 15.29
C PRO A 96 15.95 14.98 15.00
N PHE A 97 15.40 14.35 13.98
CA PHE A 97 13.99 14.46 13.64
C PHE A 97 13.14 13.51 14.48
N TYR A 98 11.93 13.93 14.84
CA TYR A 98 11.02 13.17 15.70
C TYR A 98 10.03 12.27 14.94
N GLN A 99 9.67 12.64 13.71
CA GLN A 99 8.70 11.91 12.90
C GLN A 99 8.96 12.10 11.41
N LEU A 100 8.82 11.03 10.63
CA LEU A 100 8.88 11.05 9.17
C LEU A 100 7.45 11.06 8.62
N TYR A 101 7.13 12.04 7.78
CA TYR A 101 5.83 12.16 7.11
C TYR A 101 5.93 11.75 5.64
N SER A 102 4.99 10.94 5.17
CA SER A 102 4.81 10.56 3.77
C SER A 102 3.50 11.12 3.23
N VAL A 103 3.51 11.55 1.96
CA VAL A 103 2.35 12.15 1.27
C VAL A 103 2.04 11.31 0.03
N HIS A 104 0.78 10.86 -0.11
CA HIS A 104 0.32 10.01 -1.22
C HIS A 104 -0.93 10.60 -1.91
N SER A 105 -1.10 10.42 -3.22
CA SER A 105 -2.32 10.75 -3.97
C SER A 105 -2.88 9.54 -4.74
N PHE A 106 -4.21 9.35 -4.72
CA PHE A 106 -4.95 8.41 -5.57
C PHE A 106 -6.40 8.88 -5.76
N VAL A 107 -7.01 8.56 -6.90
CA VAL A 107 -8.39 8.95 -7.21
C VAL A 107 -9.32 7.76 -6.95
N THR A 108 -10.10 7.83 -5.87
CA THR A 108 -11.21 6.90 -5.59
C THR A 108 -12.49 7.39 -6.22
N ILE A 109 -13.17 6.51 -6.96
CA ILE A 109 -14.38 6.87 -7.68
C ILE A 109 -15.52 5.88 -7.46
N ASP A 110 -16.71 6.37 -7.75
CA ASP A 110 -17.91 5.57 -7.79
C ASP A 110 -17.89 4.68 -9.04
N PHE A 111 -18.59 3.55 -8.98
CA PHE A 111 -18.69 2.59 -10.08
C PHE A 111 -19.67 3.08 -11.15
N GLU A 112 -19.32 4.19 -11.78
CA GLU A 112 -20.06 4.79 -12.89
C GLU A 112 -19.16 4.84 -14.13
N GLN A 113 -19.56 4.14 -15.18
CA GLN A 113 -18.74 3.97 -16.39
C GLN A 113 -18.35 5.30 -17.03
N ALA A 114 -19.28 6.27 -17.08
CA ALA A 114 -19.03 7.58 -17.66
C ALA A 114 -17.97 8.36 -16.87
N ALA A 115 -18.00 8.30 -15.54
CA ALA A 115 -17.02 8.94 -14.66
C ALA A 115 -15.63 8.28 -14.80
N ILE A 116 -15.58 6.94 -14.77
CA ILE A 116 -14.34 6.17 -14.98
C ILE A 116 -13.71 6.53 -16.33
N ASN A 117 -14.51 6.54 -17.40
CA ASN A 117 -14.05 6.85 -18.76
C ASN A 117 -13.53 8.28 -18.87
N SER A 118 -14.22 9.25 -18.27
CA SER A 118 -13.80 10.66 -18.27
C SER A 118 -12.48 10.85 -17.55
N ILE A 119 -12.27 10.18 -16.42
CA ILE A 119 -11.02 10.26 -15.65
C ILE A 119 -9.87 9.60 -16.39
N LYS A 120 -10.09 8.42 -17.01
CA LYS A 120 -9.08 7.78 -17.86
C LYS A 120 -8.72 8.63 -19.09
N LEU A 121 -9.66 9.41 -19.61
CA LEU A 121 -9.43 10.32 -20.74
C LEU A 121 -8.55 11.52 -20.33
N VAL A 122 -8.85 12.14 -19.19
CA VAL A 122 -8.14 13.34 -18.70
C VAL A 122 -6.81 12.98 -18.04
N PHE A 123 -6.75 11.84 -17.34
CA PHE A 123 -5.61 11.38 -16.57
C PHE A 123 -5.18 9.95 -16.97
N PRO A 124 -4.67 9.74 -18.20
CA PRO A 124 -4.43 8.41 -18.77
C PRO A 124 -3.36 7.60 -18.03
N ASN A 125 -2.48 8.25 -17.28
CA ASN A 125 -1.38 7.62 -16.54
C ASN A 125 -1.68 7.42 -15.05
N THR A 126 -2.86 7.82 -14.57
CA THR A 126 -3.23 7.69 -13.15
C THR A 126 -3.78 6.31 -12.86
N ILE A 127 -3.33 5.71 -11.75
CA ILE A 127 -3.93 4.48 -11.21
C ILE A 127 -5.29 4.86 -10.62
N VAL A 128 -6.36 4.45 -11.30
CA VAL A 128 -7.74 4.65 -10.86
C VAL A 128 -8.18 3.44 -10.05
N LYS A 129 -8.72 3.67 -8.85
CA LYS A 129 -9.35 2.63 -8.04
C LYS A 129 -10.80 3.01 -7.75
N GLY A 130 -11.69 2.03 -7.82
CA GLY A 130 -13.03 2.18 -7.26
C GLY A 130 -12.94 2.37 -5.75
N CYS A 131 -13.98 2.89 -5.13
CA CYS A 131 -14.05 2.96 -3.66
C CYS A 131 -14.62 1.65 -3.08
N ASN A 132 -13.93 1.04 -2.11
CA ASN A 132 -14.38 -0.23 -1.51
C ASN A 132 -15.75 -0.08 -0.81
N PHE A 133 -16.02 1.10 -0.26
CA PHE A 133 -17.34 1.40 0.30
C PHE A 133 -18.43 1.35 -0.78
N HIS A 134 -18.18 1.92 -1.96
CA HIS A 134 -19.13 1.88 -3.07
C HIS A 134 -19.23 0.50 -3.72
N PHE A 135 -18.14 -0.27 -3.76
CA PHE A 135 -18.18 -1.67 -4.19
C PHE A 135 -19.14 -2.47 -3.28
N ASN A 136 -18.92 -2.42 -1.96
CA ASN A 136 -19.78 -3.07 -0.98
C ASN A 136 -21.23 -2.57 -1.09
N LYS A 137 -21.42 -1.26 -1.32
CA LYS A 137 -22.74 -0.66 -1.53
C LYS A 137 -23.43 -1.22 -2.78
N CYS A 138 -22.73 -1.37 -3.90
CA CYS A 138 -23.28 -1.97 -5.12
C CYS A 138 -23.75 -3.41 -4.89
N ILE A 139 -22.95 -4.23 -4.18
CA ILE A 139 -23.34 -5.60 -3.82
C ILE A 139 -24.56 -5.60 -2.89
N TYR A 140 -24.53 -4.77 -1.86
CA TYR A 140 -25.65 -4.61 -0.92
C TYR A 140 -26.93 -4.19 -1.63
N THR A 141 -26.87 -3.14 -2.45
CA THR A 141 -28.00 -2.60 -3.20
C THR A 141 -28.59 -3.63 -4.14
N LYS A 142 -27.77 -4.43 -4.84
CA LYS A 142 -28.32 -5.50 -5.69
C LYS A 142 -29.13 -6.52 -4.88
N LEU A 143 -28.63 -6.96 -3.72
CA LEU A 143 -29.41 -7.85 -2.85
C LEU A 143 -30.72 -7.20 -2.38
N GLN A 144 -30.70 -5.89 -2.10
CA GLN A 144 -31.94 -5.18 -1.77
C GLN A 144 -32.91 -5.14 -2.95
N GLU A 145 -32.46 -4.86 -4.17
CA GLU A 145 -33.31 -4.83 -5.37
C GLU A 145 -34.00 -6.17 -5.63
N LEU A 146 -33.31 -7.27 -5.32
CA LEU A 146 -33.82 -8.64 -5.48
C LEU A 146 -34.72 -9.12 -4.33
N GLY A 147 -35.04 -8.26 -3.36
CA GLY A 147 -35.99 -8.59 -2.29
C GLY A 147 -35.38 -9.16 -1.01
N PHE A 148 -34.06 -9.14 -0.86
CA PHE A 148 -33.38 -9.65 0.33
C PHE A 148 -33.19 -8.60 1.44
N GLN A 149 -34.07 -7.60 1.53
CA GLN A 149 -33.92 -6.51 2.50
C GLN A 149 -34.04 -7.01 3.95
N SER A 150 -34.92 -7.97 4.20
CA SER A 150 -35.20 -8.49 5.55
C SER A 150 -33.94 -9.03 6.23
N ALA A 151 -33.06 -9.68 5.46
CA ALA A 151 -31.80 -10.22 5.93
C ALA A 151 -30.87 -9.19 6.58
N PHE A 152 -31.07 -7.89 6.34
CA PHE A 152 -30.23 -6.82 6.87
C PHE A 152 -30.91 -5.95 7.94
N ILE A 153 -32.19 -6.19 8.22
CA ILE A 153 -32.95 -5.45 9.25
C ILE A 153 -32.59 -5.98 10.64
N ASP A 154 -32.78 -7.28 10.88
CA ASP A 154 -32.42 -7.92 12.14
C ASP A 154 -31.18 -8.80 11.99
N LYS A 155 -30.04 -8.28 12.45
CA LYS A 155 -28.76 -9.00 12.43
C LYS A 155 -28.74 -10.24 13.33
N LYS A 156 -29.72 -10.39 14.23
CA LYS A 156 -29.87 -11.53 15.15
C LYS A 156 -30.95 -12.51 14.72
N SER A 157 -31.58 -12.30 13.56
CA SER A 157 -32.56 -13.22 13.02
C SER A 157 -32.01 -14.65 12.98
N SER A 158 -32.81 -15.58 13.49
CA SER A 158 -32.54 -17.02 13.46
C SER A 158 -32.98 -17.67 12.14
N ASP A 159 -33.55 -16.90 11.22
CA ASP A 159 -33.91 -17.38 9.89
C ASP A 159 -32.64 -17.75 9.11
N MET A 160 -32.56 -19.03 8.70
CA MET A 160 -31.37 -19.56 8.04
C MET A 160 -31.12 -18.91 6.68
N ASN A 161 -32.17 -18.58 5.94
CA ASN A 161 -32.04 -17.96 4.64
C ASN A 161 -31.45 -16.54 4.79
N GLU A 162 -31.94 -15.78 5.77
CA GLU A 162 -31.38 -14.46 6.10
C GLU A 162 -29.93 -14.53 6.59
N ILE A 163 -29.56 -15.56 7.36
CA ILE A 163 -28.18 -15.81 7.77
C ILE A 163 -27.30 -16.07 6.54
N ASN A 164 -27.76 -16.92 5.62
CA ASN A 164 -27.04 -17.29 4.41
C ASN A 164 -26.84 -16.09 3.48
N VAL A 165 -27.87 -15.28 3.25
CA VAL A 165 -27.76 -14.02 2.49
C VAL A 165 -26.72 -13.08 3.09
N ARG A 166 -26.71 -12.91 4.43
CA ARG A 166 -25.70 -12.06 5.10
C ARG A 166 -24.29 -12.60 4.92
N ASN A 167 -24.11 -13.91 4.94
CA ASN A 167 -22.81 -14.54 4.76
C ASN A 167 -22.33 -14.48 3.30
N LEU A 168 -23.24 -14.70 2.35
CA LEU A 168 -23.01 -14.51 0.92
C LEU A 168 -22.55 -13.07 0.63
N TYR A 169 -23.25 -12.06 1.15
CA TYR A 169 -22.84 -10.66 1.05
C TYR A 169 -21.41 -10.44 1.55
N LYS A 170 -21.10 -10.90 2.78
CA LYS A 170 -19.76 -10.71 3.37
C LYS A 170 -18.67 -11.40 2.55
N LYS A 171 -18.90 -12.63 2.09
CA LYS A 171 -17.93 -13.39 1.30
C LYS A 171 -17.73 -12.77 -0.09
N THR A 172 -18.79 -12.28 -0.72
CA THR A 172 -18.70 -11.52 -1.98
C THR A 172 -17.85 -10.27 -1.80
N CYS A 173 -18.11 -9.47 -0.75
CA CYS A 173 -17.30 -8.28 -0.45
C CYS A 173 -15.84 -8.62 -0.14
N ALA A 174 -15.57 -9.78 0.45
CA ALA A 174 -14.21 -10.23 0.78
C ALA A 174 -13.37 -10.54 -0.48
N LEU A 175 -13.99 -10.83 -1.63
CA LEU A 175 -13.27 -11.08 -2.90
C LEU A 175 -12.39 -9.91 -3.31
N ALA A 176 -12.74 -8.67 -2.92
CA ALA A 176 -11.92 -7.50 -3.15
C ALA A 176 -10.53 -7.58 -2.50
N PHE A 177 -10.32 -8.52 -1.57
CA PHE A 177 -9.05 -8.72 -0.87
C PHE A 177 -8.42 -10.07 -1.17
N MET A 178 -8.93 -10.81 -2.16
CA MET A 178 -8.42 -12.12 -2.55
C MET A 178 -7.41 -12.01 -3.70
N PRO A 179 -6.46 -12.95 -3.80
CA PRO A 179 -5.54 -12.99 -4.93
C PRO A 179 -6.31 -13.01 -6.26
N PRO A 180 -6.04 -12.12 -7.22
CA PRO A 180 -6.82 -12.02 -8.46
C PRO A 180 -6.98 -13.35 -9.20
N GLN A 181 -5.92 -14.16 -9.24
CA GLN A 181 -5.91 -15.47 -9.87
C GLN A 181 -6.84 -16.51 -9.19
N GLU A 182 -7.22 -16.28 -7.94
CA GLU A 182 -8.12 -17.16 -7.19
C GLU A 182 -9.58 -16.67 -7.18
N ILE A 183 -9.87 -15.44 -7.61
CA ILE A 183 -11.20 -14.84 -7.49
C ILE A 183 -12.27 -15.69 -8.16
N SER A 184 -12.06 -16.13 -9.40
CA SER A 184 -13.03 -16.95 -10.13
C SER A 184 -13.29 -18.28 -9.44
N ASN A 185 -12.24 -18.95 -8.94
CA ASN A 185 -12.37 -20.20 -8.19
C ASN A 185 -13.14 -20.01 -6.89
N LEU A 186 -12.77 -18.98 -6.10
CA LEU A 186 -13.43 -18.65 -4.85
C LEU A 186 -14.90 -18.28 -5.07
N TRP A 187 -15.20 -17.60 -6.17
CA TRP A 187 -16.58 -17.25 -6.52
C TRP A 187 -17.43 -18.48 -6.82
N VAL A 188 -16.91 -19.44 -7.58
CA VAL A 188 -17.60 -20.72 -7.83
C VAL A 188 -17.89 -21.46 -6.52
N LEU A 189 -16.93 -21.49 -5.60
CA LEU A 189 -17.13 -22.10 -4.28
C LEU A 189 -18.19 -21.36 -3.44
N ILE A 190 -18.23 -20.03 -3.52
CA ILE A 190 -19.26 -19.23 -2.84
C ILE A 190 -20.65 -19.50 -3.44
N MET A 191 -20.77 -19.61 -4.77
CA MET A 191 -22.04 -19.94 -5.42
C MET A 191 -22.55 -21.33 -5.02
N ASP A 192 -21.66 -22.33 -4.97
CA ASP A 192 -22.00 -23.69 -4.55
C ASP A 192 -22.42 -23.74 -3.06
N GLU A 193 -21.70 -23.04 -2.18
CA GLU A 193 -22.01 -23.01 -0.74
C GLU A 193 -23.39 -22.40 -0.43
N TYR A 194 -23.85 -21.44 -1.24
CA TYR A 194 -25.10 -20.72 -1.02
C TYR A 194 -26.18 -20.99 -2.08
N GLN A 195 -26.06 -22.09 -2.82
CA GLN A 195 -26.97 -22.44 -3.92
C GLN A 195 -28.43 -22.63 -3.48
N ASP A 196 -28.66 -22.96 -2.20
CA ASP A 196 -29.99 -23.21 -1.62
C ASP A 196 -30.75 -21.93 -1.24
N ILE A 197 -30.19 -20.73 -1.47
CA ILE A 197 -30.92 -19.46 -1.25
C ILE A 197 -31.97 -19.30 -2.37
N ASP A 198 -33.23 -19.23 -1.99
CA ASP A 198 -34.34 -19.04 -2.93
C ASP A 198 -34.16 -17.78 -3.80
N ASN A 199 -34.34 -17.94 -5.11
CA ASN A 199 -34.27 -16.87 -6.11
C ASN A 199 -32.93 -16.09 -6.16
N ILE A 200 -31.83 -16.70 -5.72
CA ILE A 200 -30.52 -16.02 -5.71
C ILE A 200 -29.83 -15.92 -7.09
N GLY A 201 -30.30 -16.66 -8.09
CA GLY A 201 -29.64 -16.76 -9.40
C GLY A 201 -29.33 -15.41 -10.07
N GLU A 202 -30.27 -14.47 -10.04
CA GLU A 202 -30.06 -13.12 -10.60
C GLU A 202 -28.94 -12.35 -9.91
N PHE A 203 -28.70 -12.59 -8.61
CA PHE A 203 -27.57 -12.00 -7.90
C PHE A 203 -26.25 -12.59 -8.40
N TYR A 204 -26.20 -13.90 -8.64
CA TYR A 204 -25.01 -14.55 -9.18
C TYR A 204 -24.67 -14.07 -10.59
N ASP A 205 -25.68 -13.94 -11.45
CA ASP A 205 -25.51 -13.40 -12.80
C ASP A 205 -24.98 -11.97 -12.74
N TYR A 206 -25.55 -11.13 -11.87
CA TYR A 206 -25.07 -9.77 -11.68
C TYR A 206 -23.61 -9.74 -11.23
N VAL A 207 -23.25 -10.50 -10.19
CA VAL A 207 -21.88 -10.45 -9.65
C VAL A 207 -20.88 -10.97 -10.68
N THR A 208 -21.22 -12.06 -11.36
CA THR A 208 -20.37 -12.69 -12.37
C THR A 208 -20.12 -11.72 -13.53
N ASN A 209 -21.18 -11.22 -14.16
CA ASN A 209 -21.07 -10.38 -15.36
C ASN A 209 -20.49 -8.99 -15.07
N THR A 210 -20.74 -8.44 -13.88
CA THR A 210 -20.32 -7.07 -13.55
C THR A 210 -18.88 -7.01 -13.05
N TRP A 211 -18.41 -8.03 -12.33
CA TRP A 211 -17.16 -7.95 -11.56
C TRP A 211 -16.14 -9.06 -11.85
N ILE A 212 -16.57 -10.27 -12.24
CA ILE A 212 -15.71 -11.47 -12.14
C ILE A 212 -15.39 -12.13 -13.49
N ASP A 213 -16.30 -12.10 -14.45
CA ASP A 213 -16.13 -12.79 -15.74
C ASP A 213 -14.89 -12.29 -16.52
N ASN A 214 -14.54 -12.96 -17.61
CA ASN A 214 -13.37 -12.64 -18.43
C ASN A 214 -13.47 -11.27 -19.14
N ASP A 215 -14.68 -10.75 -19.31
CA ASP A 215 -14.94 -9.40 -19.83
C ASP A 215 -15.94 -8.67 -18.91
N PRO A 216 -15.53 -8.32 -17.67
CA PRO A 216 -16.43 -7.77 -16.68
C PRO A 216 -16.67 -6.28 -16.97
N LEU A 217 -17.84 -5.78 -16.59
CA LEU A 217 -18.11 -4.33 -16.68
C LEU A 217 -17.07 -3.50 -15.92
N PHE A 218 -16.64 -3.98 -14.76
CA PHE A 218 -15.56 -3.39 -13.97
C PHE A 218 -14.43 -4.41 -13.75
N ASP A 219 -13.33 -4.18 -14.43
CA ASP A 219 -12.10 -4.98 -14.30
C ASP A 219 -11.58 -5.03 -12.85
N TYR A 220 -11.06 -6.18 -12.44
CA TYR A 220 -10.56 -6.40 -11.07
C TYR A 220 -9.47 -5.41 -10.68
N THR A 221 -8.69 -4.86 -11.61
CA THR A 221 -7.72 -3.80 -11.33
C THR A 221 -8.36 -2.55 -10.75
N LEU A 222 -9.67 -2.32 -10.96
CA LEU A 222 -10.41 -1.19 -10.40
C LEU A 222 -10.83 -1.45 -8.94
N TRP A 223 -11.33 -2.64 -8.62
CA TRP A 223 -12.02 -2.92 -7.35
C TRP A 223 -11.30 -3.91 -6.42
N ASN A 224 -10.27 -4.62 -6.89
CA ASN A 224 -9.44 -5.49 -6.06
C ASN A 224 -8.30 -4.70 -5.40
N TYR A 225 -8.03 -5.04 -4.14
CA TYR A 225 -7.05 -4.42 -3.25
C TYR A 225 -6.00 -5.41 -2.71
N PHE A 226 -5.94 -6.65 -3.22
CA PHE A 226 -5.00 -7.67 -2.74
C PHE A 226 -3.54 -7.21 -2.82
N ASP A 227 -3.15 -6.70 -4.00
CA ASP A 227 -1.82 -6.14 -4.24
C ASP A 227 -1.74 -4.63 -4.00
N PHE A 228 -2.83 -4.00 -3.59
CA PHE A 228 -2.86 -2.57 -3.24
C PHE A 228 -2.29 -2.35 -1.83
N LYS A 229 -1.06 -2.82 -1.64
CA LYS A 229 -0.27 -2.74 -0.41
C LYS A 229 0.14 -1.31 -0.06
N SER A 230 0.12 -0.35 -1.01
CA SER A 230 0.49 1.05 -0.76
C SER A 230 -0.36 1.75 0.30
N LEU A 231 -1.52 1.20 0.70
CA LEU A 231 -2.33 1.71 1.81
C LEU A 231 -2.51 0.74 2.98
N ARG A 232 -2.05 -0.51 2.85
CA ARG A 232 -2.09 -1.49 3.97
C ARG A 232 -0.74 -1.81 4.57
N THR A 233 0.35 -1.44 3.91
CA THR A 233 1.68 -1.61 4.46
C THR A 233 2.51 -0.35 4.27
N SER A 234 2.96 0.14 5.41
CA SER A 234 4.24 0.83 5.60
C SER A 234 5.42 0.17 4.86
N ASN A 235 5.30 -0.96 4.15
CA ASN A 235 6.44 -1.74 3.66
C ASN A 235 7.21 -1.11 2.50
N ASN A 236 6.61 -0.28 1.65
CA ASN A 236 7.39 0.47 0.65
C ASN A 236 8.26 1.55 1.34
N LEU A 237 7.78 2.08 2.47
CA LEU A 237 8.57 2.87 3.38
C LEU A 237 9.54 1.97 4.17
N GLU A 238 9.19 0.73 4.56
CA GLU A 238 10.09 -0.26 5.20
C GLU A 238 11.17 -0.85 4.27
N GLY A 239 11.12 -0.62 2.96
CA GLY A 239 12.26 -0.85 2.08
C GLY A 239 13.29 0.28 2.17
N TRP A 240 12.80 1.50 2.41
CA TRP A 240 13.60 2.70 2.66
C TRP A 240 14.03 2.83 4.14
N HIS A 241 13.26 2.30 5.09
CA HIS A 241 13.51 2.42 6.53
C HIS A 241 14.81 1.72 6.97
N PRO A 242 15.20 0.54 6.48
CA PRO A 242 16.49 -0.06 6.79
C PRO A 242 17.63 0.69 6.13
N ARG A 243 17.43 1.36 4.99
CA ARG A 243 18.47 2.21 4.40
C ARG A 243 18.66 3.49 5.22
N LEU A 244 17.59 4.21 5.53
CA LEU A 244 17.67 5.39 6.41
C LEU A 244 18.13 5.03 7.83
N ASN A 245 17.57 4.00 8.46
CA ASN A 245 17.98 3.60 9.81
C ASN A 245 19.40 3.03 9.85
N ASN A 246 19.85 2.23 8.88
CA ASN A 246 21.25 1.77 8.87
C ASN A 246 22.24 2.88 8.47
N ASP A 247 21.78 3.95 7.84
CA ASP A 247 22.61 5.13 7.53
C ASP A 247 22.59 6.17 8.68
N LEU A 248 21.66 6.09 9.63
CA LEU A 248 21.42 7.13 10.66
C LEU A 248 21.41 6.63 12.13
N HIS A 249 21.27 5.33 12.40
CA HIS A 249 21.41 4.75 13.74
C HIS A 249 22.79 4.12 13.95
N VAL A 250 23.72 4.94 14.41
CA VAL A 250 24.93 4.46 15.12
C VAL A 250 25.06 5.25 16.40
N VAL A 251 24.20 4.93 17.37
CA VAL A 251 24.45 5.18 18.79
C VAL A 251 23.74 4.09 19.59
N GLU A 252 24.47 3.07 20.01
CA GLU A 252 24.29 2.52 21.36
C GLU A 252 25.56 2.87 22.13
N VAL A 253 25.36 3.55 23.25
CA VAL A 253 26.37 3.89 24.25
C VAL A 253 26.30 2.80 25.30
N ASP A 254 27.38 2.03 25.44
CA ASP A 254 28.24 2.03 26.63
C ASP A 254 29.65 1.55 26.24
#